data_AF-A0AAE3Y7S6-F1
#
_entry.id   AF-A0AAE3Y7S6-F1
#
_cell.length_a   1.000
_cell.length_b   1.000
_cell.length_c   1.000
_cell.angle_alpha   90.00
_cell.angle_beta   90.00
_cell.angle_gamma   90.00
#
_symmetry.space_group_name_H-M   'P 1'
#
loop_
_entity.id
_entity.type
_entity.pdbx_description
1 polymer ?
#
loop_
_entity_poly.entity_id
_entity_poly.type
_entity_poly.pdbx_seq_one_letter_code
_entity_poly.pdbx_strand_id
1 'polypeptide(L)'
;MFNNLIYKENVDEIHTSEAYFGKILFLEGNLLIPYINLGISNHILNKNDDLRFIDYCYFIVTDMYYLKINEKIIINSLNKGYDSTKSIYLGGSDLIKNQLIYDIELRGNNTFLQLKSSSKIGEKFWTPIATPNFDKNMDENRVERFINNENLPENLLKIFRN
;
A
#
# COMPACT_ATOMS: atom_id res chain seq x y z
N MET A 1 4.70 -22.06 11.15
CA MET A 1 4.64 -21.89 9.68
C MET A 1 4.17 -20.49 9.38
N PHE A 2 5.08 -19.58 9.03
CA PHE A 2 4.71 -18.23 8.58
C PHE A 2 5.18 -18.08 7.14
N ASN A 3 4.34 -18.53 6.20
CA ASN A 3 4.54 -18.19 4.80
C ASN A 3 4.03 -16.76 4.61
N ASN A 4 4.84 -15.77 5.01
CA ASN A 4 4.58 -14.39 4.61
C ASN A 4 4.82 -14.30 3.11
N LEU A 5 3.80 -13.90 2.38
CA LEU A 5 3.84 -13.81 0.93
C LEU A 5 4.32 -12.41 0.55
N ILE A 6 5.61 -12.31 0.24
CA ILE A 6 6.30 -11.09 -0.15
C ILE A 6 6.47 -11.10 -1.68
N TYR A 7 6.01 -10.04 -2.33
CA TYR A 7 6.04 -9.90 -3.78
C TYR A 7 6.80 -8.64 -4.17
N LYS A 8 7.91 -8.82 -4.90
CA LYS A 8 8.85 -7.75 -5.26
C LYS A 8 8.86 -7.42 -6.76
N GLU A 9 8.23 -8.25 -7.58
CA GLU A 9 8.20 -8.11 -9.03
C GLU A 9 6.91 -7.38 -9.47
N ASN A 10 7.03 -6.51 -10.48
CA ASN A 10 5.93 -5.75 -11.09
C ASN A 10 5.11 -4.91 -10.10
N VAL A 11 5.76 -4.33 -9.08
CA VAL A 11 5.07 -3.51 -8.06
C VAL A 11 4.55 -2.19 -8.65
N ASP A 12 5.03 -1.80 -9.83
CA ASP A 12 4.51 -0.73 -10.67
C ASP A 12 3.15 -1.05 -11.31
N GLU A 13 2.78 -2.32 -11.43
CA GLU A 13 1.51 -2.79 -11.99
C GLU A 13 0.37 -2.85 -10.94
N ILE A 14 0.42 -1.95 -9.95
CA ILE A 14 -0.61 -1.81 -8.92
C ILE A 14 -1.48 -0.58 -9.21
N HIS A 15 -2.76 -0.69 -8.87
CA HIS A 15 -3.75 0.35 -9.07
C HIS A 15 -4.32 0.79 -7.73
N THR A 16 -3.99 2.01 -7.31
CA THR A 16 -4.45 2.57 -6.03
C THR A 16 -5.68 3.48 -6.14
N SER A 17 -6.19 3.76 -7.35
CA SER A 17 -7.28 4.72 -7.57
C SER A 17 -8.55 4.38 -6.78
N GLU A 18 -8.88 3.09 -6.73
CA GLU A 18 -10.04 2.54 -6.01
C GLU A 18 -9.67 1.95 -4.64
N ALA A 19 -8.41 2.09 -4.23
CA ALA A 19 -7.93 1.53 -2.99
C ALA A 19 -8.27 2.46 -1.82
N TYR A 20 -8.32 1.86 -0.63
CA TYR A 20 -8.39 2.57 0.63
C TYR A 20 -7.08 2.36 1.36
N PHE A 21 -6.58 3.38 2.05
CA PHE A 21 -5.38 3.25 2.86
C PHE A 21 -5.59 3.69 4.30
N GLY A 22 -4.83 3.04 5.18
CA GLY A 22 -4.85 3.32 6.62
C GLY A 22 -3.67 4.17 7.07
N LYS A 23 -3.29 4.01 8.34
CA LYS A 23 -2.20 4.74 8.98
C LYS A 23 -0.87 4.44 8.29
N ILE A 24 -0.26 5.46 7.73
CA ILE A 24 1.08 5.37 7.13
C ILE A 24 2.13 5.36 8.24
N LEU A 25 3.10 4.45 8.15
CA LEU A 25 4.28 4.44 9.00
C LEU A 25 5.50 4.88 8.20
N PHE A 26 6.21 5.87 8.72
CA PHE A 26 7.45 6.37 8.16
C PHE A 26 8.52 6.34 9.25
N LEU A 27 9.57 5.54 9.06
CA LEU A 27 10.66 5.36 10.03
C LEU A 27 11.97 5.12 9.29
N GLU A 28 13.01 5.91 9.60
CA GLU A 28 14.39 5.72 9.13
C GLU A 28 14.51 5.53 7.59
N GLY A 29 13.72 6.28 6.82
CA GLY A 29 13.73 6.17 5.35
C GLY A 29 12.94 4.98 4.80
N ASN A 30 12.20 4.26 5.64
CA ASN A 30 11.28 3.20 5.24
C ASN A 30 9.83 3.70 5.31
N LEU A 31 8.98 3.18 4.42
CA LEU A 31 7.55 3.48 4.34
C LEU A 31 6.73 2.21 4.36
N LEU A 32 5.65 2.22 5.14
CA LEU A 32 4.62 1.19 5.10
C LEU A 32 3.25 1.86 4.99
N ILE A 33 2.46 1.38 4.03
CA ILE A 33 1.08 1.81 3.81
C ILE A 33 0.18 0.57 3.85
N PRO A 34 -0.76 0.46 4.81
CA PRO A 34 -1.78 -0.57 4.77
C PRO A 34 -2.83 -0.20 3.71
N TYR A 35 -3.03 -1.09 2.75
CA TYR A 35 -4.02 -0.96 1.68
C TYR A 35 -5.14 -2.00 1.81
N ILE A 36 -6.35 -1.55 1.49
CA ILE A 36 -7.55 -2.37 1.26
C ILE A 36 -8.00 -2.11 -0.16
N ASN A 37 -8.47 -3.15 -0.85
CA ASN A 37 -8.95 -3.07 -2.23
C ASN A 37 -7.88 -2.59 -3.23
N LEU A 38 -6.63 -3.03 -3.04
CA LEU A 38 -5.55 -2.69 -3.98
C LEU A 38 -5.76 -3.44 -5.29
N GLY A 39 -5.88 -2.70 -6.40
CA GLY A 39 -6.02 -3.28 -7.73
C GLY A 39 -4.69 -3.82 -8.24
N ILE A 40 -4.73 -4.97 -8.93
CA ILE A 40 -3.60 -5.61 -9.57
C ILE A 40 -4.01 -6.18 -10.93
N SER A 41 -3.19 -5.95 -11.95
CA SER A 41 -3.28 -6.52 -13.31
C SER A 41 -1.85 -6.81 -13.77
N ASN A 42 -1.60 -7.86 -14.56
CA ASN A 42 -0.22 -8.19 -15.01
C ASN A 42 0.83 -8.30 -13.87
N HIS A 43 0.34 -8.60 -12.68
CA HIS A 43 1.14 -8.73 -11.47
C HIS A 43 1.44 -10.21 -11.21
N ILE A 44 2.50 -10.54 -10.48
CA ILE A 44 2.80 -11.95 -10.11
C ILE A 44 1.65 -12.64 -9.36
N LEU A 45 0.81 -11.84 -8.69
CA LEU A 45 -0.41 -12.25 -7.98
C LEU A 45 -1.65 -12.39 -8.89
N ASN A 46 -1.61 -11.78 -10.07
CA ASN A 46 -2.65 -11.81 -11.07
C ASN A 46 -2.03 -11.61 -12.45
N LYS A 47 -1.59 -12.71 -13.06
CA LYS A 47 -0.80 -12.70 -14.30
C LYS A 47 -1.60 -12.34 -15.56
N ASN A 48 -2.90 -12.13 -15.41
CA ASN A 48 -3.79 -11.76 -16.50
C ASN A 48 -3.97 -10.24 -16.52
N ASP A 49 -4.42 -9.72 -17.67
CA ASP A 49 -4.75 -8.30 -17.85
C ASP A 49 -6.01 -7.88 -17.05
N ASP A 50 -6.86 -8.83 -16.66
CA ASP A 50 -8.11 -8.55 -15.93
C ASP A 50 -7.81 -7.95 -14.56
N LEU A 51 -8.43 -6.82 -14.23
CA LEU A 51 -8.24 -6.18 -12.93
C LEU A 51 -8.81 -7.03 -11.78
N ARG A 52 -8.00 -7.28 -10.75
CA ARG A 52 -8.41 -7.97 -9.51
C ARG A 52 -7.99 -7.16 -8.28
N PHE A 53 -8.65 -7.42 -7.16
CA PHE A 53 -8.48 -6.64 -5.93
C PHE A 53 -8.02 -7.52 -4.78
N ILE A 54 -6.96 -7.08 -4.11
CA ILE A 54 -6.47 -7.65 -2.86
C ILE A 54 -7.26 -7.05 -1.70
N ASP A 55 -7.80 -7.89 -0.80
CA ASP A 55 -8.60 -7.42 0.33
C ASP A 55 -7.78 -6.63 1.36
N TYR A 56 -6.62 -7.15 1.76
CA TYR A 56 -5.69 -6.55 2.71
C TYR A 56 -4.26 -6.81 2.28
N CYS A 57 -3.45 -5.76 2.11
CA CYS A 57 -2.02 -5.88 1.91
C CYS A 57 -1.26 -4.67 2.46
N TYR A 58 0.01 -4.86 2.75
CA TYR A 58 0.91 -3.75 3.01
C TYR A 58 1.70 -3.45 1.74
N PHE A 59 1.82 -2.17 1.40
CA PHE A 59 2.82 -1.67 0.46
C PHE A 59 4.02 -1.17 1.27
N ILE A 60 5.21 -1.66 0.96
CA ILE A 60 6.43 -1.34 1.69
C ILE A 60 7.48 -0.81 0.72
N VAL A 61 8.19 0.22 1.19
CA VAL A 61 9.42 0.71 0.56
C VAL A 61 10.51 0.78 1.61
N THR A 62 11.71 0.28 1.31
CA THR A 62 12.89 0.46 2.15
C THR A 62 13.95 1.29 1.45
N ASP A 63 14.76 1.96 2.27
CA ASP A 63 15.88 2.78 1.81
C ASP A 63 15.44 3.82 0.77
N MET A 64 14.38 4.57 1.09
CA MET A 64 13.86 5.60 0.21
C MET A 64 14.88 6.71 0.00
N TYR A 65 15.06 7.06 -1.27
CA TYR A 65 15.90 8.20 -1.68
C TYR A 65 15.08 9.33 -2.30
N TYR A 66 13.77 9.15 -2.46
CA TYR A 66 12.84 10.20 -2.84
C TYR A 66 11.45 9.93 -2.23
N LEU A 67 10.84 10.98 -1.67
CA LEU A 67 9.47 10.95 -1.15
C LEU A 67 8.86 12.35 -1.28
N LYS A 68 7.75 12.44 -1.99
CA LYS A 68 6.88 13.61 -2.08
C LYS A 68 5.48 13.18 -1.63
N ILE A 69 4.88 13.92 -0.71
CA ILE A 69 3.51 13.72 -0.25
C ILE A 69 2.73 14.99 -0.54
N ASN A 70 1.62 14.87 -1.28
CA ASN A 70 0.93 15.99 -1.90
C ASN A 70 1.96 16.87 -2.62
N GLU A 71 1.99 18.18 -2.37
CA GLU A 71 3.01 19.07 -2.96
C GLU A 71 4.34 19.17 -2.19
N LYS A 72 4.47 18.47 -1.05
CA LYS A 72 5.64 18.60 -0.18
C LYS A 72 6.66 17.49 -0.44
N ILE A 73 7.86 17.89 -0.85
CA ILE A 73 9.03 16.99 -0.88
C ILE A 73 9.54 16.78 0.55
N ILE A 74 9.57 15.53 0.98
CA ILE A 74 10.01 15.09 2.32
C ILE A 74 11.44 14.55 2.26
N ILE A 75 11.76 13.74 1.24
CA ILE A 75 13.10 13.21 0.97
C ILE A 75 13.47 13.56 -0.47
N ASN A 76 14.69 14.08 -0.67
CA ASN A 76 15.25 14.30 -2.01
C ASN A 76 16.75 14.02 -2.03
N SER A 77 17.11 12.80 -2.42
CA SER A 77 18.50 12.36 -2.61
C SER A 77 18.76 11.95 -4.07
N LEU A 78 18.10 12.63 -5.01
CA LEU A 78 18.24 12.36 -6.45
C LEU A 78 19.52 13.02 -7.01
N ASN A 79 20.57 12.21 -7.20
CA ASN A 79 21.89 12.70 -7.64
C ASN A 79 21.97 13.13 -9.12
N LYS A 80 21.10 12.63 -10.01
CA LYS A 80 21.19 12.80 -11.47
C LYS A 80 20.00 13.58 -12.08
N GLY A 81 19.29 14.36 -11.26
CA GLY A 81 18.07 15.06 -11.67
C GLY A 81 16.81 14.21 -11.51
N TYR A 82 15.65 14.88 -11.51
CA TYR A 82 14.33 14.27 -11.36
C TYR A 82 13.85 13.68 -12.69
N ASP A 83 13.32 12.46 -12.65
CA ASP A 83 12.79 11.74 -13.82
C ASP A 83 11.53 10.99 -13.40
N SER A 84 10.35 11.60 -13.53
CA SER A 84 9.06 11.10 -13.03
C SER A 84 8.74 9.66 -13.45
N THR A 85 9.25 9.19 -14.58
CA THR A 85 9.00 7.83 -15.08
C THR A 85 9.56 6.73 -14.18
N LYS A 86 10.44 7.08 -13.25
CA LYS A 86 11.05 6.17 -12.26
C LYS A 86 10.38 6.24 -10.89
N SER A 87 9.33 7.04 -10.75
CA SER A 87 8.58 7.17 -9.50
C SER A 87 7.43 6.17 -9.46
N ILE A 88 7.12 5.69 -8.25
CA ILE A 88 5.86 5.02 -7.98
C ILE A 88 4.90 6.09 -7.44
N TYR A 89 3.70 6.12 -8.01
CA TYR A 89 2.62 7.01 -7.61
C TYR A 89 1.55 6.19 -6.89
N LEU A 90 1.19 6.63 -5.69
CA LEU A 90 0.22 5.98 -4.84
C LEU A 90 -0.80 7.00 -4.36
N GLY A 91 -2.05 6.56 -4.27
CA GLY A 91 -3.15 7.35 -3.74
C GLY A 91 -4.16 6.48 -3.03
N GLY A 92 -5.43 6.81 -3.22
CA GLY A 92 -6.58 6.11 -2.65
C GLY A 92 -7.33 6.97 -1.63
N SER A 93 -8.29 6.36 -0.96
CA SER A 93 -9.12 7.01 0.07
C SER A 93 -8.56 6.80 1.47
N ASP A 94 -8.26 7.88 2.20
CA ASP A 94 -7.78 7.85 3.59
C ASP A 94 -8.90 7.40 4.57
N LEU A 95 -8.71 6.25 5.20
CA LEU A 95 -9.64 5.72 6.22
C LEU A 95 -9.39 6.27 7.63
N ILE A 96 -8.24 6.90 7.88
CA ILE A 96 -7.94 7.56 9.16
C ILE A 96 -8.57 8.96 9.21
N LYS A 97 -8.97 9.52 8.05
CA LYS A 97 -9.68 10.80 7.84
C LYS A 97 -8.95 12.08 8.29
N ASN A 98 -7.77 11.96 8.89
CA ASN A 98 -6.99 13.07 9.44
C ASN A 98 -5.55 13.11 8.94
N GLN A 99 -5.15 12.24 8.00
CA GLN A 99 -3.77 12.24 7.49
C GLN A 99 -3.54 13.38 6.50
N LEU A 100 -4.60 13.86 5.82
CA LEU A 100 -4.52 14.89 4.76
C LEU A 100 -3.54 14.50 3.65
N ILE A 101 -3.52 13.22 3.28
CA ILE A 101 -2.67 12.65 2.23
C ILE A 101 -3.56 12.25 1.06
N TYR A 102 -3.25 12.75 -0.13
CA TYR A 102 -4.02 12.52 -1.36
C TYR A 102 -3.16 11.87 -2.45
N ASP A 103 -1.89 12.27 -2.51
CA ASP A 103 -0.93 11.77 -3.49
C ASP A 103 0.41 11.50 -2.80
N ILE A 104 1.04 10.39 -3.17
CA ILE A 104 2.34 9.96 -2.69
C ILE A 104 3.16 9.56 -3.89
N GLU A 105 4.26 10.26 -4.08
CA GLU A 105 5.26 9.92 -5.08
C GLU A 105 6.55 9.50 -4.36
N LEU A 106 7.09 8.33 -4.71
CA LEU A 106 8.25 7.80 -4.01
C LEU A 106 9.21 7.02 -4.89
N ARG A 107 10.44 6.85 -4.37
CA ARG A 107 11.47 5.94 -4.88
C ARG A 107 12.31 5.39 -3.74
N GLY A 108 12.63 4.10 -3.82
CA GLY A 108 13.52 3.42 -2.88
C GLY A 108 14.21 2.23 -3.51
N ASN A 109 15.14 1.63 -2.78
CA ASN A 109 15.92 0.49 -3.28
C ASN A 109 15.11 -0.80 -3.32
N ASN A 110 14.18 -0.97 -2.38
CA ASN A 110 13.31 -2.14 -2.35
C ASN A 110 11.86 -1.68 -2.20
N THR A 111 11.02 -2.12 -3.12
CA THR A 111 9.58 -1.92 -3.07
C THR A 111 8.90 -3.27 -3.15
N PHE A 112 7.93 -3.54 -2.28
CA PHE A 112 7.22 -4.81 -2.29
C PHE A 112 5.84 -4.73 -1.67
N LEU A 113 4.96 -5.64 -2.12
CA LEU A 113 3.72 -5.94 -1.44
C LEU A 113 3.93 -7.08 -0.45
N GLN A 114 3.34 -6.96 0.73
CA GLN A 114 3.23 -8.04 1.69
C GLN A 114 1.77 -8.35 1.98
N LEU A 115 1.34 -9.55 1.64
CA LEU A 115 0.02 -10.06 1.95
C LEU A 115 0.03 -10.76 3.32
N LYS A 116 -1.11 -10.72 4.02
CA LYS A 116 -1.34 -11.61 5.16
C LYS A 116 -1.70 -12.98 4.62
N SER A 117 -1.42 -14.03 5.39
CA SER A 117 -1.80 -15.40 5.01
C SER A 117 -3.31 -15.58 4.80
N SER A 118 -4.13 -14.72 5.41
CA SER A 118 -5.58 -14.70 5.27
C SER A 118 -6.10 -13.72 4.20
N SER A 119 -5.19 -13.09 3.44
CA SER A 119 -5.58 -12.19 2.36
C SER A 119 -6.22 -12.96 1.22
N LYS A 120 -7.15 -12.30 0.54
CA LYS A 120 -7.89 -12.82 -0.61
C LYS A 120 -7.71 -11.90 -1.81
N ILE A 121 -7.72 -12.50 -2.99
CA ILE A 121 -7.71 -11.80 -4.27
C ILE A 121 -8.99 -12.20 -5.00
N GLY A 122 -9.73 -11.21 -5.50
CA GLY A 122 -10.99 -11.46 -6.18
C GLY A 122 -11.36 -10.34 -7.15
N GLU A 123 -12.40 -10.59 -7.93
CA GLU A 123 -12.93 -9.63 -8.91
C GLU A 123 -13.91 -8.63 -8.28
N LYS A 124 -14.46 -8.96 -7.10
CA LYS A 124 -15.37 -8.09 -6.37
C LYS A 124 -14.58 -7.08 -5.54
N PHE A 125 -15.09 -5.85 -5.50
CA PHE A 125 -14.58 -4.79 -4.65
C PHE A 125 -14.69 -5.15 -3.16
N TRP A 126 -13.66 -4.77 -2.41
CA TRP A 126 -13.63 -4.83 -0.96
C TRP A 126 -13.94 -3.43 -0.42
N THR A 127 -15.08 -3.29 0.26
CA THR A 127 -15.63 -1.98 0.63
C THR A 127 -15.65 -1.86 2.15
N PRO A 128 -14.64 -1.21 2.76
CA PRO A 128 -14.50 -1.12 4.23
C PRO A 128 -15.47 -0.13 4.86
N ILE A 129 -15.95 0.85 4.09
CA ILE A 129 -16.92 1.87 4.49
C ILE A 129 -17.99 2.01 3.42
N ALA A 130 -19.22 2.32 3.82
CA ALA A 130 -20.28 2.58 2.84
C ALA A 130 -19.95 3.84 2.03
N THR A 131 -20.15 3.76 0.71
CA THR A 131 -20.07 4.88 -0.22
C THR A 131 -21.44 5.09 -0.87
N PRO A 132 -21.70 6.21 -1.58
CA PRO A 132 -22.99 6.41 -2.25
C PRO A 132 -23.38 5.27 -3.21
N ASN A 133 -22.40 4.56 -3.77
CA ASN A 133 -22.61 3.52 -4.79
C ASN A 133 -22.42 2.08 -4.28
N PHE A 134 -21.85 1.89 -3.09
CA PHE A 134 -21.48 0.56 -2.59
C PHE A 134 -21.69 0.45 -1.09
N ASP A 135 -22.38 -0.62 -0.68
CA ASP A 135 -22.50 -1.01 0.72
C ASP A 135 -21.17 -1.55 1.26
N LYS A 136 -20.94 -1.32 2.55
CA LYS A 136 -19.83 -1.94 3.27
C LYS A 136 -19.98 -3.46 3.27
N ASN A 137 -18.92 -4.18 2.90
CA ASN A 137 -18.91 -5.64 2.81
C ASN A 137 -17.78 -6.31 3.62
N MET A 138 -17.09 -5.54 4.47
CA MET A 138 -15.99 -6.02 5.31
C MET A 138 -16.32 -5.89 6.81
N ASP A 139 -15.73 -6.76 7.61
CA ASP A 139 -15.83 -6.72 9.07
C ASP A 139 -15.15 -5.46 9.63
N GLU A 140 -15.89 -4.68 10.43
CA GLU A 140 -15.44 -3.38 10.94
C GLU A 140 -14.22 -3.49 11.83
N ASN A 141 -14.26 -4.40 12.79
CA ASN A 141 -13.18 -4.59 13.75
C ASN A 141 -11.91 -5.02 13.04
N ARG A 142 -12.01 -5.92 12.05
CA ARG A 142 -10.86 -6.34 11.25
C ARG A 142 -10.29 -5.19 10.44
N VAL A 143 -11.13 -4.37 9.82
CA VAL A 143 -10.71 -3.17 9.08
C VAL A 143 -9.98 -2.21 10.03
N GLU A 144 -10.59 -1.83 11.15
CA GLU A 144 -10.04 -0.87 12.11
C GLU A 144 -8.66 -1.29 12.62
N ARG A 145 -8.53 -2.56 13.04
CA ARG A 145 -7.26 -3.10 13.52
C ARG A 145 -6.19 -3.15 12.42
N PHE A 146 -6.59 -3.41 11.18
CA PHE A 146 -5.67 -3.45 10.05
C PHE A 146 -5.16 -2.05 9.68
N ILE A 147 -6.06 -1.08 9.51
CA ILE A 147 -5.69 0.29 9.13
C ILE A 147 -4.86 0.98 10.22
N ASN A 148 -4.97 0.56 11.48
CA ASN A 148 -4.15 1.06 12.58
C ASN A 148 -2.84 0.30 12.81
N ASN A 149 -2.50 -0.68 11.95
CA ASN A 149 -1.28 -1.50 12.05
C ASN A 149 -1.13 -2.25 13.39
N GLU A 150 -2.23 -2.72 13.99
CA GLU A 150 -2.19 -3.36 15.32
C GLU A 150 -1.46 -4.71 15.31
N ASN A 151 -1.50 -5.45 14.20
CA ASN A 151 -0.94 -6.80 14.08
C ASN A 151 -0.03 -6.90 12.86
N LEU A 152 1.01 -6.07 12.83
CA LEU A 152 2.03 -6.14 11.79
C LEU A 152 2.72 -7.51 11.83
N PRO A 153 2.99 -8.11 10.67
CA PRO A 153 3.89 -9.26 10.56
C PRO A 153 5.25 -9.00 11.22
N GLU A 154 5.85 -10.02 11.85
CA GLU A 154 7.12 -9.89 12.60
C GLU A 154 8.26 -9.26 11.78
N ASN A 155 8.34 -9.59 10.49
CA ASN A 155 9.35 -9.02 9.61
C ASN A 155 9.15 -7.51 9.39
N LEU A 156 7.91 -7.01 9.44
CA LEU A 156 7.62 -5.57 9.38
C LEU A 156 7.81 -4.89 10.73
N LEU A 157 7.54 -5.58 11.85
CA LEU A 157 7.85 -5.07 13.18
C LEU A 157 9.34 -4.72 13.31
N LYS A 158 10.23 -5.61 12.83
CA LYS A 158 11.68 -5.35 12.83
C LYS A 158 12.12 -4.12 12.03
N ILE A 159 11.29 -3.66 11.09
CA ILE A 159 11.57 -2.48 10.25
C ILE A 159 10.93 -1.22 10.83
N PHE A 160 9.74 -1.34 11.44
CA PHE A 160 8.89 -0.19 11.80
C PHE A 160 8.63 -0.02 13.30
N ARG A 161 9.15 -0.92 14.15
CA ARG A 161 9.11 -0.84 15.62
C ARG A 161 10.43 -1.37 16.18
N ASN A 162 11.35 -0.45 16.47
CA ASN A 162 12.57 -0.74 17.21
C ASN A 162 12.26 -1.31 18.60
#